data_AF-A0A957IVB5-F1
#
_entry.id   AF-A0A957IVB5-F1
#
_cell.length_a   1.000
_cell.length_b   1.000
_cell.length_c   1.000
_cell.angle_alpha   90.00
_cell.angle_beta   90.00
_cell.angle_gamma   90.00
#
_symmetry.space_group_name_H-M   'P 1'
#
loop_
_entity.id
_entity.type
_entity.pdbx_description
1 polymer ?
#
loop_
_entity_poly.entity_id
_entity_poly.type
_entity_poly.pdbx_seq_one_letter_code
_entity_poly.pdbx_strand_id
1 'polypeptide(L)'
;MITRIQSFYRRQHRQTLSVPGGAARYGLFLLAFLTMLTIVWLFYRTFADPIWLAYLPIIAREFLDLLQGASVATLVFIWLILLWRSYRRQPQTAVPILTVAELYALSPGDFEVYVGQLFRQKGYRVKLRGGSGDLGVDVELRKRDGKKAVVQCKRYR
;
A
#
# COMPACT_ATOMS: atom_id res chain seq x y z
N MET A 1 30.44 -3.11 22.51
CA MET A 1 30.26 -2.71 21.08
C MET A 1 28.93 -1.96 20.91
N ILE A 2 28.76 -0.82 21.59
CA ILE A 2 27.48 -0.06 21.66
C ILE A 2 27.64 1.36 21.06
N THR A 3 28.88 1.80 20.84
CA THR A 3 29.21 3.19 20.50
C THR A 3 28.97 3.56 19.03
N ARG A 4 28.78 2.59 18.13
CA ARG A 4 28.65 2.85 16.68
C ARG A 4 27.22 3.08 16.17
N ILE A 5 26.19 2.84 17.00
CA ILE A 5 24.78 2.96 16.59
C ILE A 5 24.28 4.41 16.75
N GLN A 6 24.83 5.18 17.69
CA GLN A 6 24.34 6.53 17.97
C GLN A 6 24.75 7.57 16.91
N SER A 7 25.90 7.41 16.26
CA SER A 7 26.39 8.40 15.28
C SER A 7 25.57 8.43 13.99
N PHE A 8 24.89 7.33 13.65
CA PHE A 8 24.04 7.25 12.46
C PHE A 8 22.61 7.78 12.70
N TYR A 9 22.15 7.78 13.95
CA TYR A 9 20.77 8.15 14.30
C TYR A 9 20.53 9.67 14.25
N ARG A 10 21.55 10.49 14.51
CA ARG A 10 21.40 11.95 14.65
C ARG A 10 21.31 12.71 13.31
N ARG A 11 21.66 12.08 12.17
CA ARG A 11 21.75 12.77 10.86
C ARG A 11 20.55 12.56 9.94
N GLN A 12 19.61 11.70 10.30
CA GLN A 12 18.58 11.22 9.36
C GLN A 12 17.16 11.78 9.60
N HIS A 13 17.02 12.73 10.53
CA HIS A 13 15.75 13.29 10.98
C HIS A 13 15.21 14.49 10.16
N ARG A 14 15.86 14.87 9.06
CA ARG A 14 15.29 15.83 8.09
C ARG A 14 14.85 15.05 6.86
N GLN A 15 13.62 15.31 6.41
CA GLN A 15 13.01 14.84 5.16
C GLN A 15 12.25 13.51 5.24
N THR A 16 11.16 13.51 6.02
CA THR A 16 9.95 12.81 5.60
C THR A 16 9.01 13.84 5.01
N LEU A 17 8.99 13.97 3.67
CA LEU A 17 7.91 14.65 2.95
C LEU A 17 6.60 13.96 3.31
N SER A 18 5.82 14.60 4.17
CA SER A 18 4.41 14.30 4.39
C SER A 18 3.67 14.54 3.08
N VAL A 19 3.34 13.48 2.34
CA VAL A 19 2.36 13.59 1.26
C VAL A 19 1.02 13.88 1.96
N PRO A 20 0.40 15.04 1.74
CA PRO A 20 -0.83 15.40 2.44
C PRO A 20 -1.92 14.40 2.08
N GLY A 21 -2.40 13.66 3.08
CA GLY A 21 -3.42 12.62 2.91
C GLY A 21 -4.73 13.11 2.28
N GLY A 22 -4.96 14.43 2.22
CA GLY A 22 -6.10 15.04 1.53
C GLY A 22 -6.11 14.78 0.03
N ALA A 23 -4.98 14.98 -0.67
CA ALA A 23 -4.93 14.89 -2.13
C ALA A 23 -5.32 13.50 -2.67
N ALA A 24 -4.90 12.44 -1.96
CA ALA A 24 -5.26 11.07 -2.30
C ALA A 24 -6.75 10.77 -2.07
N ARG A 25 -7.37 11.38 -1.05
CA ARG A 25 -8.79 11.21 -0.75
C ARG A 25 -9.67 11.90 -1.80
N TYR A 26 -9.32 13.13 -2.21
CA TYR A 26 -10.03 13.82 -3.29
C TYR A 26 -9.97 13.07 -4.62
N GLY A 27 -8.82 12.47 -4.96
CA GLY A 27 -8.69 11.64 -6.17
C GLY A 27 -9.61 10.42 -6.16
N LEU A 28 -9.81 9.78 -5.00
CA LEU A 28 -10.73 8.65 -4.87
C LEU A 28 -12.19 9.09 -5.01
N PHE A 29 -12.58 10.22 -4.41
CA PHE A 29 -13.94 10.76 -4.57
C PHE A 29 -14.25 11.12 -6.02
N LEU A 30 -13.30 11.73 -6.72
CA LEU A 30 -13.46 12.08 -8.14
C LEU A 30 -13.60 10.83 -9.01
N LEU A 31 -12.79 9.79 -8.76
CA LEU A 31 -12.91 8.51 -9.46
C LEU A 31 -14.27 7.85 -9.19
N ALA A 32 -14.72 7.83 -7.94
CA ALA A 32 -16.00 7.26 -7.55
C ALA A 32 -17.18 8.01 -8.22
N PHE A 33 -17.10 9.34 -8.27
CA PHE A 33 -18.09 10.17 -8.96
C PHE A 33 -18.13 9.90 -10.46
N LEU A 34 -16.97 9.81 -11.13
CA LEU A 34 -16.90 9.46 -12.55
C LEU A 34 -17.47 8.07 -12.83
N THR A 35 -17.15 7.07 -12.00
CA THR A 35 -17.75 5.73 -12.14
C THR A 35 -19.26 5.75 -11.98
N MET A 36 -19.79 6.55 -11.03
CA MET A 36 -21.22 6.68 -10.81
C MET A 36 -21.91 7.28 -12.04
N LEU A 37 -21.35 8.34 -12.62
CA LEU A 37 -21.87 8.95 -13.84
C LEU A 37 -21.91 7.95 -15.01
N THR A 38 -20.85 7.16 -15.20
CA THR A 38 -20.83 6.12 -16.24
C THR A 38 -21.90 5.05 -16.02
N ILE A 39 -22.12 4.62 -14.78
CA ILE A 39 -23.16 3.64 -14.44
C ILE A 39 -24.57 4.21 -14.68
N VAL A 40 -24.81 5.46 -14.25
CA VAL A 40 -26.10 6.13 -14.47
C VAL A 40 -26.39 6.30 -15.96
N TRP A 41 -25.38 6.69 -16.73
CA TRP A 41 -25.49 6.78 -18.19
C TRP A 41 -25.80 5.43 -18.85
N LEU A 42 -25.08 4.38 -18.45
CA LEU A 42 -25.31 3.01 -18.92
C LEU A 42 -26.75 2.58 -18.65
N PHE A 43 -27.21 2.78 -17.42
CA PHE A 43 -28.56 2.44 -17.00
C PHE A 43 -29.62 3.21 -17.79
N TYR A 44 -29.44 4.53 -17.95
CA TYR A 44 -30.34 5.35 -18.76
C TYR A 44 -30.40 4.85 -20.21
N ARG A 45 -29.26 4.49 -20.79
CA ARG A 45 -29.21 4.01 -22.17
C ARG A 45 -29.87 2.65 -22.36
N THR A 46 -29.71 1.71 -21.42
CA THR A 46 -30.26 0.35 -21.56
C THR A 46 -31.71 0.20 -21.14
N PHE A 47 -32.20 1.05 -20.23
CA PHE A 47 -33.56 0.93 -19.70
C PHE A 47 -34.53 1.99 -20.23
N ALA A 48 -34.04 3.19 -20.58
CA ALA A 48 -34.92 4.25 -21.06
C ALA A 48 -35.02 4.28 -22.60
N ASP A 49 -34.31 3.39 -23.30
CA ASP A 49 -34.17 3.31 -24.77
C ASP A 49 -34.37 4.66 -25.47
N PRO A 50 -33.46 5.62 -25.23
CA PRO A 50 -33.73 7.00 -25.56
C PRO A 50 -33.92 7.19 -27.07
N ILE A 51 -35.12 7.64 -27.47
CA ILE A 51 -35.52 7.80 -28.88
C ILE A 51 -34.55 8.73 -29.63
N TRP A 52 -33.93 9.69 -28.95
CA TRP A 52 -32.92 10.59 -29.53
C TRP A 52 -31.68 9.87 -30.07
N LEU A 53 -31.29 8.71 -29.52
CA LEU A 53 -30.20 7.89 -30.06
C LEU A 53 -30.57 7.27 -31.42
N ALA A 54 -31.87 7.09 -31.71
CA ALA A 54 -32.34 6.57 -32.99
C ALA A 54 -32.10 7.58 -34.13
N TYR A 55 -32.20 8.88 -33.83
CA TYR A 55 -31.98 9.97 -34.79
C TYR A 55 -30.50 10.27 -35.05
N LEU A 56 -29.58 9.70 -34.28
CA LEU A 56 -28.16 9.89 -34.52
C LEU A 56 -27.70 9.13 -35.78
N PRO A 57 -26.78 9.72 -36.57
CA PRO A 57 -26.10 9.03 -37.66
C PRO A 57 -25.42 7.76 -37.15
N ILE A 58 -25.35 6.72 -37.99
CA ILE A 58 -24.75 5.42 -37.63
C ILE A 58 -23.32 5.60 -37.08
N ILE A 59 -22.51 6.40 -37.76
CA ILE A 59 -21.12 6.72 -37.36
C ILE A 59 -21.06 7.32 -35.96
N ALA A 60 -22.00 8.22 -35.62
CA ALA A 60 -22.03 8.87 -34.31
C ALA A 60 -22.36 7.87 -33.19
N ARG A 61 -23.25 6.90 -33.46
CA ARG A 61 -23.57 5.82 -32.50
C ARG A 61 -22.38 4.90 -32.25
N GLU A 62 -21.73 4.44 -33.33
CA GLU A 62 -20.55 3.57 -33.20
C GLU A 62 -19.43 4.27 -32.44
N PHE A 63 -19.20 5.55 -32.72
CA PHE A 63 -18.21 6.35 -31.99
C PHE A 63 -18.56 6.48 -30.49
N LEU A 64 -19.82 6.73 -30.17
CA LEU A 64 -20.29 6.77 -28.77
C LEU A 64 -20.11 5.42 -28.07
N ASP A 65 -20.37 4.31 -28.75
CA ASP A 65 -20.16 2.96 -28.22
C ASP A 65 -18.69 2.67 -27.91
N LEU A 66 -17.80 3.05 -28.82
CA LEU A 66 -16.35 2.92 -28.61
C LEU A 66 -15.86 3.77 -27.44
N LEU A 67 -16.27 5.04 -27.36
CA LEU A 67 -15.92 5.92 -26.25
C LEU A 67 -16.44 5.39 -24.91
N GLN A 68 -17.67 4.90 -24.90
CA GLN A 68 -18.29 4.32 -23.72
C GLN A 68 -17.53 3.07 -23.28
N GLY A 69 -17.22 2.14 -24.19
CA GLY A 69 -16.41 0.96 -23.89
C GLY A 69 -15.03 1.31 -23.34
N ALA A 70 -14.34 2.27 -23.97
CA ALA A 70 -13.03 2.73 -23.52
C ALA A 70 -13.07 3.35 -22.10
N SER A 71 -14.12 4.13 -21.80
CA SER A 71 -14.29 4.75 -20.47
C SER A 71 -14.48 3.70 -19.37
N VAL A 72 -15.33 2.70 -19.61
CA VAL A 72 -15.58 1.60 -18.66
C VAL A 72 -14.31 0.77 -18.45
N ALA A 73 -13.63 0.39 -19.53
CA ALA A 73 -12.40 -0.39 -19.45
C ALA A 73 -11.31 0.35 -18.64
N THR A 74 -11.17 1.66 -18.85
CA THR A 74 -10.20 2.50 -18.12
C THR A 74 -10.52 2.55 -16.63
N LEU A 75 -11.79 2.77 -16.27
CA LEU A 75 -12.22 2.84 -14.88
C LEU A 75 -12.01 1.51 -14.15
N VAL A 76 -12.36 0.38 -14.79
CA VAL A 76 -12.12 -0.97 -14.26
C VAL A 76 -10.64 -1.20 -14.05
N PHE A 77 -9.79 -0.84 -15.02
CA PHE A 77 -8.34 -0.99 -14.90
C PHE A 77 -7.76 -0.19 -13.73
N ILE A 78 -8.21 1.05 -13.54
CA ILE A 78 -7.80 1.88 -12.39
C ILE A 78 -8.24 1.21 -11.08
N TRP A 79 -9.48 0.74 -10.97
CA TRP A 79 -9.97 0.04 -9.78
C TRP A 79 -9.18 -1.23 -9.48
N LEU A 80 -8.86 -2.04 -10.50
CA LEU A 80 -8.01 -3.22 -10.34
C LEU A 80 -6.63 -2.86 -9.79
N ILE A 81 -5.99 -1.79 -10.31
CA ILE A 81 -4.71 -1.31 -9.80
C ILE A 81 -4.83 -0.85 -8.34
N LEU A 82 -5.89 -0.12 -7.99
CA LEU A 82 -6.11 0.38 -6.63
C LEU A 82 -6.38 -0.76 -5.65
N LEU A 83 -7.21 -1.74 -6.02
CA LEU A 83 -7.49 -2.93 -5.24
C LEU A 83 -6.23 -3.79 -5.07
N TRP A 84 -5.47 -4.00 -6.14
CA TRP A 84 -4.21 -4.73 -6.10
C TRP A 84 -3.17 -4.03 -5.23
N ARG A 85 -3.09 -2.69 -5.29
CA ARG A 85 -2.25 -1.89 -4.39
C ARG A 85 -2.71 -1.99 -2.94
N SER A 86 -4.02 -2.00 -2.69
CA SER A 86 -4.59 -2.15 -1.36
C SER A 86 -4.28 -3.53 -0.79
N TYR A 87 -4.48 -4.59 -1.58
CA TYR A 87 -4.17 -5.97 -1.18
C TYR A 87 -2.67 -6.20 -0.94
N ARG A 88 -1.80 -5.57 -1.74
CA ARG A 88 -0.34 -5.63 -1.54
C ARG A 88 0.17 -4.76 -0.40
N ARG A 89 -0.63 -3.81 0.10
CA ARG A 89 -0.34 -3.13 1.35
C ARG A 89 -0.76 -4.08 2.47
N GLN A 90 0.17 -4.90 2.95
CA GLN A 90 -0.05 -5.61 4.21
C GLN A 90 -0.52 -4.56 5.25
N PRO A 91 -1.65 -4.80 5.94
CA PRO A 91 -2.14 -3.87 6.94
C PRO A 91 -1.00 -3.64 7.92
N GLN A 92 -0.55 -2.38 8.01
CA GLN A 92 0.37 -1.96 9.06
C GLN A 92 -0.46 -1.94 10.33
N THR A 93 -0.63 -3.10 10.96
CA THR A 93 -1.14 -3.16 12.32
C THR A 93 -0.26 -2.27 13.18
N ALA A 94 -0.89 -1.43 13.99
CA ALA A 94 -0.18 -0.68 15.01
C ALA A 94 0.53 -1.73 15.89
N VAL A 95 1.86 -1.70 15.90
CA VAL A 95 2.67 -2.53 16.77
C VAL A 95 2.35 -2.13 18.20
N PRO A 96 1.81 -3.03 19.04
CA PRO A 96 1.53 -2.72 20.44
C PRO A 96 2.84 -2.33 21.12
N ILE A 97 2.85 -1.27 21.91
CA ILE A 97 4.05 -0.88 22.67
C ILE A 97 4.17 -1.86 23.84
N LEU A 98 4.96 -2.92 23.65
CA LEU A 98 5.22 -3.90 24.71
C LEU A 98 6.23 -3.34 25.71
N THR A 99 5.99 -3.59 26.98
CA THR A 99 6.96 -3.36 28.06
C THR A 99 8.14 -4.34 27.94
N VAL A 100 9.26 -4.01 28.61
CA VAL A 100 10.46 -4.86 28.60
C VAL A 100 10.16 -6.28 29.12
N ALA A 101 9.30 -6.42 30.13
CA ALA A 101 8.89 -7.72 30.67
C ALA A 101 8.07 -8.54 29.66
N GLU A 102 7.16 -7.91 28.92
CA GLU A 102 6.35 -8.57 27.89
C GLU A 102 7.19 -8.98 26.67
N LEU A 103 8.21 -8.18 26.31
CA LEU A 103 9.20 -8.55 25.30
C LEU A 103 9.99 -9.81 25.67
N TYR A 104 10.28 -10.00 26.96
CA TYR A 104 10.94 -11.21 27.45
C TYR A 104 10.02 -12.43 27.49
N ALA A 105 8.70 -12.23 27.57
CA ALA A 105 7.70 -13.29 27.56
C ALA A 105 7.40 -13.82 26.15
N LEU A 106 7.77 -13.08 25.09
CA LEU A 106 7.62 -13.54 23.70
C LEU A 106 8.52 -14.74 23.39
N SER A 107 8.02 -15.63 22.51
CA SER A 107 8.86 -16.65 21.91
C SER A 107 9.93 -16.01 21.00
N PRO A 108 11.06 -16.68 20.73
CA PRO A 108 12.10 -16.16 19.83
C PRO A 108 11.54 -15.74 18.46
N GLY A 109 10.66 -16.55 17.88
CA GLY A 109 10.01 -16.23 16.60
C GLY A 109 9.06 -15.02 16.70
N ASP A 110 8.30 -14.91 17.79
CA ASP A 110 7.40 -13.76 17.99
C ASP A 110 8.16 -12.46 18.24
N PHE A 111 9.32 -12.53 18.90
CA PHE A 111 10.23 -11.39 19.08
C PHE A 111 10.78 -10.90 17.74
N GLU A 112 11.21 -11.79 16.85
CA GLU A 112 11.67 -11.45 15.50
C GLU A 112 10.55 -10.79 14.66
N VAL A 113 9.33 -11.34 14.74
CA VAL A 113 8.15 -10.77 14.09
C VAL A 113 7.87 -9.37 14.63
N TYR A 114 7.90 -9.18 15.95
CA TYR A 114 7.67 -7.89 16.60
C TYR A 114 8.70 -6.83 16.18
N VAL A 115 9.99 -7.15 16.24
CA VAL A 115 11.07 -6.26 15.80
C VAL A 115 10.91 -5.93 14.31
N GLY A 116 10.56 -6.93 13.50
CA GLY A 116 10.30 -6.73 12.08
C GLY A 116 9.15 -5.77 11.81
N GLN A 117 8.06 -5.86 12.56
CA GLN A 117 6.93 -4.93 12.45
C GLN A 117 7.32 -3.50 12.89
N LEU A 118 8.13 -3.35 13.95
CA LEU A 118 8.63 -2.04 14.39
C LEU A 118 9.46 -1.34 13.31
N PHE A 119 10.34 -2.07 12.62
CA PHE A 119 11.10 -1.51 11.49
C PHE A 119 10.23 -1.21 10.27
N ARG A 120 9.16 -1.99 10.03
CA ARG A 120 8.16 -1.68 8.99
C ARG A 120 7.46 -0.35 9.27
N GLN A 121 7.06 -0.08 10.51
CA GLN A 121 6.48 1.21 10.89
C GLN A 121 7.45 2.38 10.64
N LYS A 122 8.75 2.15 10.83
CA LYS A 122 9.80 3.14 10.51
C LYS A 122 10.09 3.29 9.01
N GLY A 123 9.35 2.60 8.13
CA GLY A 123 9.46 2.74 6.68
C GLY A 123 10.49 1.81 6.01
N TYR A 124 10.95 0.76 6.70
CA TYR A 124 11.84 -0.25 6.14
C TYR A 124 11.02 -1.41 5.53
N ARG A 125 11.48 -1.96 4.41
CA ARG A 125 11.00 -3.26 3.94
C ARG A 125 11.69 -4.34 4.74
N VAL A 126 10.93 -5.27 5.29
CA VAL A 126 11.45 -6.28 6.20
C VAL A 126 11.15 -7.66 5.67
N LYS A 127 12.21 -8.48 5.56
CA LYS A 127 12.15 -9.91 5.26
C LYS A 127 12.69 -10.65 6.48
N LEU A 128 11.82 -11.45 7.12
CA LEU A 128 12.23 -12.34 8.20
C LEU A 128 13.02 -13.49 7.59
N ARG A 129 14.19 -13.79 8.16
CA ARG A 129 14.95 -15.01 7.86
C ARG A 129 14.98 -15.79 9.17
N GLY A 130 13.97 -16.64 9.33
CA GLY A 130 13.85 -17.52 10.48
C GLY A 130 14.24 -18.93 10.07
N GLY A 131 15.45 -19.34 10.39
CA GLY A 131 15.96 -20.66 10.10
C GLY A 131 17.05 -21.09 11.08
N SER A 132 16.92 -22.30 11.63
CA SER A 132 17.98 -23.02 12.35
C SER A 132 19.16 -23.25 11.38
N GLY A 133 20.09 -22.30 11.32
CA GLY A 133 21.22 -22.31 10.39
C GLY A 133 21.62 -20.92 9.89
N ASP A 134 20.84 -19.88 10.19
CA ASP A 134 21.19 -18.52 9.81
C ASP A 134 22.33 -18.00 10.71
N LEU A 135 23.33 -17.38 10.08
CA LEU A 135 24.59 -16.87 10.64
C LEU A 135 24.40 -15.69 11.64
N GLY A 136 23.37 -15.74 12.49
CA GLY A 136 22.95 -14.66 13.39
C GLY A 136 22.20 -13.54 12.69
N VAL A 137 21.43 -13.86 11.64
CA VAL A 137 20.71 -12.90 10.81
C VAL A 137 19.21 -13.17 10.89
N ASP A 138 18.54 -12.53 11.84
CA ASP A 138 17.14 -12.84 12.14
C ASP A 138 16.18 -11.97 11.29
N VAL A 139 16.59 -10.74 10.97
CA VAL A 139 15.77 -9.80 10.20
C VAL A 139 16.59 -9.04 9.14
N GLU A 140 16.22 -9.19 7.86
CA GLU A 140 16.79 -8.43 6.75
C GLU A 140 15.94 -7.18 6.47
N LEU A 141 16.54 -6.01 6.65
CA LEU A 141 15.94 -4.69 6.41
C LEU A 141 16.44 -4.10 5.09
N ARG A 142 15.53 -3.51 4.32
CA ARG A 142 15.87 -2.75 3.12
C ARG A 142 15.18 -1.40 3.15
N LYS A 143 15.98 -0.33 3.17
CA LYS A 143 15.47 1.03 3.05
C LYS A 143 15.06 1.32 1.61
N ARG A 144 14.12 2.25 1.41
CA ARG A 144 13.71 2.73 0.08
C ARG A 144 14.87 3.33 -0.73
N ASP A 145 15.89 3.82 -0.04
CA ASP A 145 17.17 4.34 -0.56
C ASP A 145 18.18 3.22 -0.94
N GLY A 146 17.72 1.97 -1.12
CA GLY A 146 18.56 0.83 -1.50
C GLY A 146 19.46 0.25 -0.41
N LYS A 147 19.68 0.96 0.70
CA LYS A 147 20.50 0.52 1.84
C LYS A 147 19.92 -0.75 2.47
N LYS A 148 20.74 -1.80 2.55
CA LYS A 148 20.44 -3.04 3.25
C LYS A 148 21.03 -2.97 4.66
N ALA A 149 20.26 -3.40 5.64
CA ALA A 149 20.71 -3.58 7.00
C ALA A 149 20.24 -4.96 7.48
N VAL A 150 21.03 -5.57 8.35
CA VAL A 150 20.69 -6.84 8.97
C VAL A 150 20.59 -6.59 10.46
N VAL A 151 19.53 -7.08 11.09
CA VAL A 151 19.33 -7.01 12.53
C VAL A 151 19.50 -8.41 13.09
N GLN A 152 20.42 -8.50 14.04
CA GLN A 152 20.55 -9.66 14.92
C GLN A 152 19.86 -9.33 16.24
N CYS A 153 18.88 -10.16 16.59
CA CYS A 153 18.10 -10.07 17.81
C CYS A 153 18.76 -10.97 18.85
N LYS A 154 19.56 -10.38 19.75
CA LYS A 154 20.09 -11.13 20.90
C LYS A 154 19.31 -10.79 22.16
N ARG A 155 18.62 -11.79 22.71
CA ARG A 155 17.97 -11.70 24.02
C ARG A 155 19.01 -11.98 25.11
N TYR A 156 19.52 -10.93 25.74
CA TYR A 156 20.40 -11.05 26.90
C TYR A 156 19.58 -10.84 28.19
N ARG A 157 19.85 -11.68 29.19
CA ARG A 157 19.54 -11.40 30.60
C ARG A 157 20.68 -10.60 31.19
#